data_AF-A0A2T4DBC6-F1
#
_entry.id   AF-A0A2T4DBC6-F1
#
_cell.length_a   1.000
_cell.length_b   1.000
_cell.length_c   1.000
_cell.angle_alpha   90.00
_cell.angle_beta   90.00
_cell.angle_gamma   90.00
#
_symmetry.space_group_name_H-M   'P 1'
#
loop_
_entity.id
_entity.type
_entity.pdbx_description
1 polymer ?
#
loop_
_entity_poly.entity_id
_entity_poly.type
_entity_poly.pdbx_seq_one_letter_code
_entity_poly.pdbx_strand_id
1 'polypeptide(L)'
;SRQRINIKRKNELLLKNQQIYDAREALTVVELENAKLKEEELNQKIAFKNKELTSYTLNFMQKNELMEELKEAIKEIKKSPGNDVGKKLGALNKMVTNSMQIDKDWQDFKRHFEEVHTDFFTRLKSKFPDITSNELKLCALLKLNMNLKEAASIMGISPESVKTARYRLRKKLQLSKEDNLVEYIINLEKEIV
;
A
#
# COMPACT_ATOMS: atom_id res chain seq x y z
N SER A 1 -44.91 49.75 35.63
CA SER A 1 -43.61 50.47 35.73
C SER A 1 -42.54 49.85 34.84
N ARG A 2 -41.70 50.70 34.24
CA ARG A 2 -40.55 50.34 33.38
C ARG A 2 -39.65 49.25 33.97
N GLN A 3 -39.51 49.19 35.30
CA GLN A 3 -38.78 48.13 36.00
C GLN A 3 -39.29 46.71 35.72
N ARG A 4 -40.61 46.47 35.66
CA ARG A 4 -41.17 45.14 35.37
C ARG A 4 -40.84 44.67 33.95
N ILE A 5 -40.82 45.59 32.98
CA ILE A 5 -40.46 45.31 31.59
C ILE A 5 -38.98 44.95 31.48
N ASN A 6 -38.09 45.67 32.18
CA ASN A 6 -36.66 45.38 32.21
C ASN A 6 -36.35 44.03 32.86
N ILE A 7 -37.05 43.67 33.94
CA ILE A 7 -36.91 42.37 34.60
C ILE A 7 -37.34 41.24 33.66
N LYS A 8 -38.50 41.38 32.99
CA LYS A 8 -38.97 40.38 32.02
C LYS A 8 -37.97 40.18 30.87
N ARG A 9 -37.45 41.26 30.30
CA ARG A 9 -36.46 41.22 29.22
C ARG A 9 -35.12 40.59 29.65
N LYS A 10 -34.68 40.87 30.88
CA LYS A 10 -33.49 40.24 31.48
C LYS A 10 -33.69 38.72 31.65
N ASN A 11 -34.85 38.29 32.12
CA ASN A 11 -35.17 36.86 32.28
C ASN A 11 -35.25 36.14 30.92
N GLU A 12 -35.83 36.76 29.89
CA GLU A 12 -35.82 36.21 28.52
C GLU A 12 -34.40 36.05 27.95
N LEU A 13 -33.51 37.02 28.21
CA LEU A 13 -32.10 36.95 27.84
C LEU A 13 -31.37 35.81 28.55
N LEU A 14 -31.61 35.64 29.85
CA LEU A 14 -31.05 34.53 30.63
C LEU A 14 -31.51 33.18 30.07
N LEU A 15 -32.81 33.04 29.76
CA LEU A 15 -33.36 31.81 29.20
C LEU A 15 -32.71 31.48 27.84
N LYS A 16 -32.54 32.47 26.96
CA LYS A 16 -31.86 32.30 25.67
C LYS A 16 -30.39 31.92 25.84
N ASN A 17 -29.68 32.54 26.77
CA ASN A 17 -28.28 32.20 27.02
C ASN A 17 -28.13 30.76 27.55
N GLN A 18 -29.05 30.32 28.41
CA GLN A 18 -29.09 28.93 28.88
C GLN A 18 -29.34 27.97 27.72
N GLN A 19 -30.33 28.25 26.87
CA GLN A 19 -30.61 27.43 25.68
C GLN A 19 -29.42 27.35 24.71
N ILE A 20 -28.70 28.46 24.52
CA ILE A 20 -27.49 28.48 23.68
C ILE A 20 -26.37 27.64 24.31
N TYR A 21 -26.21 27.70 25.64
CA TYR A 21 -25.24 26.90 26.36
C TYR A 21 -25.56 25.41 26.21
N ASP A 22 -26.79 25.00 26.48
CA ASP A 22 -27.23 23.61 26.40
C ASP A 22 -27.11 23.08 24.95
N ALA A 23 -27.44 23.91 23.95
CA ALA A 23 -27.28 23.55 22.54
C ALA A 23 -25.81 23.40 22.12
N ARG A 24 -24.91 24.23 22.65
CA ARG A 24 -23.46 24.09 22.40
C ARG A 24 -22.91 22.82 23.03
N GLU A 25 -23.31 22.52 24.26
CA GLU A 25 -22.88 21.29 24.93
C GLU A 25 -23.36 20.05 24.14
N ALA A 26 -24.64 20.02 23.75
CA ALA A 26 -25.17 18.95 22.90
C ALA A 26 -24.43 18.82 21.56
N LEU A 27 -24.09 19.94 20.92
CA LEU A 27 -23.32 19.94 19.67
C LEU A 27 -21.92 19.35 19.88
N THR A 28 -21.21 19.74 20.94
CA THR A 28 -19.86 19.22 21.22
C THR A 28 -19.85 17.71 21.48
N VAL A 29 -20.89 17.17 22.13
CA VAL A 29 -21.04 15.73 22.35
C VAL A 29 -21.21 15.01 21.02
N VAL A 30 -22.07 15.53 20.14
CA VAL A 30 -22.30 14.94 18.80
C VAL A 30 -21.04 15.00 17.92
N GLU A 31 -20.30 16.12 17.95
CA GLU A 31 -19.05 16.26 17.21
C GLU A 31 -17.99 15.26 17.70
N LEU A 32 -17.87 15.06 19.02
CA LEU A 32 -16.96 14.08 19.60
C LEU A 32 -17.34 12.64 19.21
N GLU A 33 -18.63 12.31 19.25
CA GLU A 33 -19.14 11.00 18.84
C GLU A 33 -18.84 10.73 17.35
N ASN A 34 -19.10 11.72 16.49
CA ASN A 34 -18.79 11.64 15.06
C ASN A 34 -17.29 11.47 14.79
N ALA A 35 -16.44 12.16 15.53
CA ALA A 35 -14.99 12.02 15.41
C ALA A 35 -14.53 10.60 15.76
N LYS A 36 -15.07 10.02 16.85
CA LYS A 36 -14.77 8.63 17.26
C LYS A 36 -15.25 7.62 16.23
N LEU A 37 -16.47 7.74 15.74
CA LEU A 37 -17.00 6.86 14.70
C LEU A 37 -16.15 6.92 13.43
N LYS A 38 -15.65 8.10 13.07
CA LYS A 38 -14.77 8.27 11.91
C LYS A 38 -13.41 7.63 12.12
N GLU A 39 -12.83 7.76 13.31
CA GLU A 39 -11.59 7.09 13.68
C GLU A 39 -11.74 5.56 13.59
N GLU A 40 -12.84 5.01 14.11
CA GLU A 40 -13.11 3.58 14.07
C GLU A 40 -13.30 3.05 12.64
N GLU A 41 -14.03 3.78 11.79
CA GLU A 41 -14.17 3.46 10.35
C GLU A 41 -12.80 3.44 9.65
N LEU A 42 -11.94 4.41 9.93
CA LEU A 42 -10.60 4.50 9.34
C LEU A 42 -9.72 3.34 9.83
N ASN A 43 -9.77 2.99 11.11
CA ASN A 43 -9.02 1.87 11.68
C ASN A 43 -9.47 0.53 11.08
N GLN A 44 -10.77 0.33 10.86
CA GLN A 44 -11.29 -0.85 10.18
C GLN A 44 -10.80 -0.95 8.73
N LYS A 45 -10.75 0.17 8.00
CA LYS A 45 -10.17 0.21 6.64
C LYS A 45 -8.68 -0.14 6.64
N ILE A 46 -7.92 0.39 7.60
CA ILE A 46 -6.49 0.07 7.74
C ILE A 46 -6.31 -1.43 8.03
N ALA A 47 -7.08 -1.99 8.96
CA ALA A 47 -7.02 -3.41 9.30
C ALA A 47 -7.37 -4.31 8.09
N PHE A 48 -8.39 -3.92 7.31
CA PHE A 48 -8.76 -4.62 6.09
C PHE A 48 -7.64 -4.59 5.05
N LYS A 49 -7.04 -3.42 4.82
CA LYS A 49 -5.94 -3.25 3.85
C LYS A 49 -4.68 -4.01 4.26
N ASN A 50 -4.36 -4.04 5.55
CA ASN A 50 -3.26 -4.85 6.06
C ASN A 50 -3.49 -6.35 5.85
N LYS A 51 -4.74 -6.81 5.96
CA LYS A 51 -5.12 -8.21 5.73
C LYS A 51 -4.96 -8.60 4.25
N GLU A 52 -5.40 -7.75 3.33
CA GLU A 52 -5.19 -7.94 1.89
C GLU A 52 -3.69 -7.99 1.56
N LEU A 53 -2.92 -7.08 2.12
CA LEU A 53 -1.47 -6.99 1.92
C LEU A 53 -0.71 -8.21 2.44
N THR A 54 -1.13 -8.74 3.60
CA THR A 54 -0.56 -9.96 4.18
C THR A 54 -0.84 -11.16 3.28
N SER A 55 -2.07 -11.30 2.79
CA SER A 55 -2.43 -12.39 1.88
C SER A 55 -1.63 -12.32 0.58
N TYR A 56 -1.41 -11.11 0.07
CA TYR A 56 -0.60 -10.91 -1.13
C TYR A 56 0.89 -11.22 -0.90
N THR A 57 1.42 -10.82 0.26
CA THR A 57 2.81 -11.11 0.66
C THR A 57 3.05 -12.62 0.80
N LEU A 58 2.09 -13.35 1.37
CA LEU A 58 2.15 -14.79 1.53
C LEU A 58 2.19 -15.53 0.18
N ASN A 59 1.29 -15.17 -0.75
CA ASN A 59 1.29 -15.75 -2.10
C ASN A 59 2.59 -15.43 -2.86
N PHE A 60 3.15 -14.25 -2.63
CA PHE A 60 4.41 -13.89 -3.26
C PHE A 60 5.60 -14.67 -2.69
N MET A 61 5.66 -14.87 -1.36
CA MET A 61 6.70 -15.70 -0.72
C MET A 61 6.72 -17.13 -1.28
N GLN A 62 5.54 -17.73 -1.45
CA GLN A 62 5.40 -19.07 -2.04
C GLN A 62 5.93 -19.13 -3.49
N LYS A 63 5.72 -18.08 -4.28
CA LYS A 63 6.27 -17.99 -5.65
C LYS A 63 7.80 -17.92 -5.67
N ASN A 64 8.41 -17.24 -4.70
CA ASN A 64 9.87 -17.17 -4.62
C ASN A 64 10.50 -18.49 -4.23
N GLU A 65 9.90 -19.18 -3.26
CA GLU A 65 10.34 -20.51 -2.85
C GLU A 65 10.36 -21.44 -4.06
N LEU A 66 9.28 -21.42 -4.85
CA LEU A 66 9.20 -22.18 -6.10
C LEU A 66 10.23 -21.75 -7.14
N MET A 67 10.56 -20.46 -7.28
CA MET A 67 11.62 -20.02 -8.18
C MET A 67 13.00 -20.51 -7.76
N GLU A 68 13.30 -20.52 -6.47
CA GLU A 68 14.59 -21.03 -5.99
C GLU A 68 14.64 -22.55 -6.16
N GLU A 69 13.54 -23.26 -5.92
CA GLU A 69 13.41 -24.69 -6.24
C GLU A 69 13.65 -25.00 -7.72
N LEU A 70 13.04 -24.23 -8.63
CA LEU A 70 13.26 -24.39 -10.08
C LEU A 70 14.73 -24.11 -10.47
N LYS A 71 15.33 -23.08 -9.88
CA LYS A 71 16.73 -22.71 -10.15
C LYS A 71 17.70 -23.78 -9.67
N GLU A 72 17.47 -24.36 -8.49
CA GLU A 72 18.24 -25.50 -7.99
C GLU A 72 18.02 -26.74 -8.86
N ALA A 73 16.78 -27.06 -9.25
CA ALA A 73 16.48 -28.16 -10.17
C ALA A 73 17.21 -28.00 -11.52
N ILE A 74 17.27 -26.79 -12.08
CA ILE A 74 18.02 -26.49 -13.31
C ILE A 74 19.54 -26.67 -13.11
N LYS A 75 20.09 -26.24 -11.98
CA LYS A 75 21.52 -26.46 -11.66
C LYS A 75 21.84 -27.95 -11.55
N GLU A 76 20.96 -28.73 -10.95
CA GLU A 76 21.12 -30.18 -10.87
C GLU A 76 21.06 -30.85 -12.24
N ILE A 77 20.13 -30.43 -13.10
CA ILE A 77 20.03 -30.92 -14.48
C ILE A 77 21.36 -30.66 -15.23
N LYS A 78 21.93 -29.46 -15.10
CA LYS A 78 23.22 -29.11 -15.74
C LYS A 78 24.40 -29.96 -15.27
N LYS A 79 24.34 -30.51 -14.05
CA LYS A 79 25.38 -31.37 -13.47
C LYS A 79 25.15 -32.86 -13.71
N SER A 80 24.00 -33.24 -14.26
CA SER A 80 23.59 -34.64 -14.38
C SER A 80 24.14 -35.28 -15.66
N PRO A 81 24.58 -36.55 -15.62
CA PRO A 81 24.96 -37.29 -16.82
C PRO A 81 23.76 -37.45 -17.78
N GLY A 82 24.03 -37.54 -19.09
CA GLY A 82 23.02 -37.41 -20.16
C GLY A 82 21.79 -38.33 -20.04
N ASN A 83 21.91 -39.45 -19.34
CA ASN A 83 20.88 -40.47 -19.20
C ASN A 83 19.74 -40.04 -18.22
N ASP A 84 20.00 -39.10 -17.31
CA ASP A 84 19.06 -38.64 -16.27
C ASP A 84 18.37 -37.30 -16.60
N VAL A 85 18.85 -36.59 -17.62
CA VAL A 85 18.40 -35.25 -17.99
C VAL A 85 16.92 -35.23 -18.35
N GLY A 86 16.42 -36.25 -19.07
CA GLY A 86 15.02 -36.32 -19.49
C GLY A 86 14.02 -36.47 -18.33
N LYS A 87 14.34 -37.27 -17.31
CA LYS A 87 13.48 -37.43 -16.12
C LYS A 87 13.41 -36.15 -15.30
N LYS A 88 14.55 -35.49 -15.09
CA LYS A 88 14.61 -34.24 -14.34
C LYS A 88 13.93 -33.07 -15.08
N LEU A 89 14.02 -33.02 -16.40
CA LEU A 89 13.24 -32.08 -17.23
C LEU A 89 11.72 -32.32 -17.11
N GLY A 90 11.28 -33.58 -17.06
CA GLY A 90 9.88 -33.93 -16.84
C GLY A 90 9.35 -33.48 -15.47
N ALA A 91 10.16 -33.57 -14.42
CA ALA A 91 9.82 -33.08 -13.08
C ALA A 91 9.74 -31.54 -13.04
N LEU A 92 10.70 -30.86 -13.67
CA LEU A 92 10.71 -29.39 -13.82
C LEU A 92 9.45 -28.90 -14.54
N ASN A 93 9.07 -29.57 -15.64
CA ASN A 93 7.88 -29.18 -16.41
C ASN A 93 6.59 -29.32 -15.61
N LYS A 94 6.48 -30.34 -14.73
CA LYS A 94 5.36 -30.49 -13.79
C LYS A 94 5.31 -29.38 -12.74
N MET A 95 6.45 -28.99 -12.17
CA MET A 95 6.53 -27.85 -11.23
C MET A 95 6.06 -26.55 -11.88
N VAL A 96 6.49 -26.29 -13.12
CA VAL A 96 6.10 -25.08 -13.89
C VAL A 96 4.62 -25.11 -14.27
N THR A 97 4.10 -26.25 -14.73
CA THR A 97 2.68 -26.35 -15.13
C THR A 97 1.74 -26.13 -13.95
N ASN A 98 2.12 -26.61 -12.76
CA ASN A 98 1.35 -26.39 -11.53
C ASN A 98 1.40 -24.93 -11.05
N SER A 99 2.47 -24.17 -11.34
CA SER A 99 2.60 -22.77 -10.93
C SER A 99 1.97 -21.77 -11.90
N MET A 100 1.87 -22.10 -13.19
CA MET A 100 1.24 -21.24 -14.22
C MET A 100 -0.26 -21.01 -14.01
N GLN A 101 -0.93 -21.77 -13.14
CA GLN A 101 -2.30 -21.47 -12.70
C GLN A 101 -2.39 -20.22 -11.78
N ILE A 102 -1.26 -19.67 -11.33
CA ILE A 102 -1.18 -18.65 -10.27
C ILE A 102 -0.84 -17.23 -10.82
N ASP A 103 -0.60 -17.04 -12.12
CA ASP A 103 -0.15 -15.73 -12.69
C ASP A 103 -1.21 -14.60 -12.76
N LYS A 104 -2.45 -14.84 -12.30
CA LYS A 104 -3.49 -13.80 -12.16
C LYS A 104 -3.18 -12.73 -11.09
N ASP A 105 -2.31 -13.03 -10.13
CA ASP A 105 -2.18 -12.25 -8.90
C ASP A 105 -1.60 -10.84 -9.05
N TRP A 106 -0.69 -10.57 -10.00
CA TRP A 106 -0.11 -9.23 -10.15
C TRP A 106 -1.10 -8.25 -10.77
N GLN A 107 -1.87 -8.70 -11.76
CA GLN A 107 -2.93 -7.88 -12.34
C GLN A 107 -4.03 -7.63 -11.31
N ASP A 108 -4.35 -8.63 -10.49
CA ASP A 108 -5.28 -8.48 -9.38
C ASP A 108 -4.74 -7.51 -8.33
N PHE A 109 -3.49 -7.65 -7.88
CA PHE A 109 -2.88 -6.66 -6.98
C PHE A 109 -2.90 -5.26 -7.56
N LYS A 110 -2.52 -5.10 -8.84
CA LYS A 110 -2.50 -3.79 -9.50
C LYS A 110 -3.89 -3.16 -9.50
N ARG A 111 -4.92 -3.95 -9.80
CA ARG A 111 -6.33 -3.52 -9.76
C ARG A 111 -6.74 -3.07 -8.35
N HIS A 112 -6.53 -3.90 -7.32
CA HIS A 112 -6.88 -3.53 -5.94
C HIS A 112 -6.04 -2.37 -5.41
N PHE A 113 -4.78 -2.26 -5.84
CA PHE A 113 -3.91 -1.14 -5.51
C PHE A 113 -4.45 0.14 -6.14
N GLU A 114 -4.84 0.13 -7.41
CA GLU A 114 -5.42 1.29 -8.12
C GLU A 114 -6.77 1.72 -7.53
N GLU A 115 -7.55 0.80 -6.96
CA GLU A 115 -8.79 1.12 -6.21
C GLU A 115 -8.51 1.95 -4.94
N VAL A 116 -7.35 1.77 -4.31
CA VAL A 116 -6.96 2.48 -3.07
C VAL A 116 -6.12 3.71 -3.36
N HIS A 117 -5.22 3.59 -4.33
CA HIS A 117 -4.23 4.58 -4.75
C HIS A 117 -4.55 5.01 -6.18
N THR A 118 -5.67 5.72 -6.31
CA THR A 118 -6.18 6.18 -7.61
C THR A 118 -5.14 7.07 -8.29
N ASP A 119 -5.00 6.90 -9.60
CA ASP A 119 -4.05 7.63 -10.46
C ASP A 119 -2.57 7.47 -10.13
N PHE A 120 -2.17 6.67 -9.13
CA PHE A 120 -0.76 6.54 -8.74
C PHE A 120 0.13 6.15 -9.93
N PHE A 121 -0.20 5.04 -10.60
CA PHE A 121 0.58 4.58 -11.75
C PHE A 121 0.46 5.52 -12.95
N THR A 122 -0.70 6.13 -13.17
CA THR A 122 -0.92 7.10 -14.24
C THR A 122 -0.02 8.31 -14.04
N ARG A 123 -0.02 8.93 -12.85
CA ARG A 123 0.84 10.07 -12.51
C ARG A 123 2.32 9.71 -12.61
N LEU A 124 2.70 8.54 -12.12
CA LEU A 124 4.09 8.08 -12.18
C LEU A 124 4.56 7.95 -13.64
N LYS A 125 3.74 7.37 -14.51
CA LYS A 125 4.02 7.25 -15.95
C LYS A 125 3.98 8.59 -16.68
N SER A 126 3.10 9.51 -16.29
CA SER A 126 3.05 10.86 -16.86
C SER A 126 4.30 11.68 -16.52
N LYS A 127 4.80 11.60 -15.27
CA LYS A 127 6.04 12.28 -14.86
C LYS A 127 7.30 11.55 -15.36
N PHE A 128 7.27 10.23 -15.44
CA PHE A 128 8.42 9.40 -15.81
C PHE A 128 8.01 8.35 -16.86
N PRO A 129 7.93 8.72 -18.16
CA PRO A 129 7.46 7.82 -19.22
C PRO A 129 8.29 6.55 -19.38
N ASP A 130 9.60 6.64 -19.10
CA ASP A 130 10.56 5.54 -19.24
C ASP A 130 10.62 4.62 -18.00
N ILE A 131 9.64 4.72 -17.10
CA ILE A 131 9.58 3.85 -15.93
C ILE A 131 9.14 2.44 -16.31
N THR A 132 9.96 1.47 -15.93
CA THR A 132 9.73 0.05 -16.25
C THR A 132 8.68 -0.57 -15.33
N SER A 133 8.09 -1.70 -15.74
CA SER A 133 7.14 -2.45 -14.92
C SER A 133 7.69 -2.87 -13.56
N ASN A 134 8.98 -3.22 -13.48
CA ASN A 134 9.63 -3.58 -12.22
C ASN A 134 9.85 -2.36 -11.31
N GLU A 135 10.12 -1.19 -11.88
CA GLU A 135 10.22 0.06 -11.12
C GLU A 135 8.84 0.51 -10.61
N LEU A 136 7.78 0.36 -11.42
CA LEU A 136 6.40 0.59 -10.98
C LEU A 136 6.03 -0.32 -9.80
N LYS A 137 6.40 -1.60 -9.88
CA LYS A 137 6.21 -2.56 -8.80
C LYS A 137 6.96 -2.16 -7.54
N LEU A 138 8.24 -1.76 -7.66
CA LEU A 138 9.02 -1.25 -6.54
C LEU A 138 8.36 0.00 -5.93
N CYS A 139 7.89 0.95 -6.73
CA CYS A 139 7.18 2.13 -6.24
C CYS A 139 5.91 1.78 -5.46
N ALA A 140 5.12 0.81 -5.93
CA ALA A 140 3.93 0.34 -5.20
C ALA A 140 4.31 -0.27 -3.83
N LEU A 141 5.39 -1.06 -3.76
CA LEU A 141 5.87 -1.64 -2.50
C LEU A 141 6.39 -0.57 -1.53
N LEU A 142 7.09 0.45 -2.06
CA LEU A 142 7.54 1.60 -1.25
C LEU A 142 6.36 2.42 -0.74
N LYS A 143 5.32 2.60 -1.56
CA LYS A 143 4.07 3.28 -1.18
C LYS A 143 3.36 2.57 -0.02
N LEU A 144 3.45 1.24 0.02
CA LEU A 144 2.94 0.38 1.09
C LEU A 144 3.89 0.29 2.30
N ASN A 145 4.92 1.15 2.34
CA ASN A 145 5.91 1.25 3.41
C ASN A 145 6.69 -0.06 3.68
N MET A 146 6.84 -0.90 2.66
CA MET A 146 7.61 -2.14 2.76
C MET A 146 9.10 -1.85 2.97
N ASN A 147 9.70 -2.49 3.96
CA ASN A 147 11.13 -2.40 4.20
C ASN A 147 11.95 -3.17 3.15
N LEU A 148 13.28 -3.04 3.17
CA LEU A 148 14.14 -3.63 2.15
C LEU A 148 14.00 -5.16 2.06
N LYS A 149 13.85 -5.85 3.19
CA LYS A 149 13.74 -7.31 3.26
C LYS A 149 12.37 -7.77 2.77
N GLU A 150 11.32 -7.08 3.18
CA GLU A 150 9.95 -7.33 2.72
C GLU A 150 9.83 -7.12 1.22
N ALA A 151 10.32 -5.99 0.70
CA ALA A 151 10.30 -5.72 -0.74
C ALA A 151 11.15 -6.74 -1.53
N ALA A 152 12.28 -7.18 -0.99
CA ALA A 152 13.10 -8.23 -1.62
C ALA A 152 12.36 -9.56 -1.68
N SER A 153 11.72 -9.91 -0.58
CA SER A 153 10.81 -11.03 -0.50
C SER A 153 9.64 -10.86 -1.46
N ILE A 154 9.08 -9.66 -1.66
CA ILE A 154 7.96 -9.42 -2.59
C ILE A 154 8.42 -9.21 -4.06
N MET A 155 9.73 -9.19 -4.33
CA MET A 155 10.26 -9.06 -5.69
C MET A 155 11.00 -10.30 -6.17
N GLY A 156 11.29 -11.27 -5.29
CA GLY A 156 11.98 -12.50 -5.67
C GLY A 156 13.44 -12.31 -5.98
N ILE A 157 14.04 -11.31 -5.34
CA ILE A 157 15.44 -10.94 -5.54
C ILE A 157 16.11 -10.72 -4.19
N SER A 158 17.44 -10.64 -4.18
CA SER A 158 18.17 -10.38 -2.94
C SER A 158 17.89 -8.96 -2.40
N PRO A 159 17.98 -8.73 -1.08
CA PRO A 159 17.92 -7.38 -0.51
C PRO A 159 18.93 -6.41 -1.14
N GLU A 160 20.11 -6.90 -1.53
CA GLU A 160 21.13 -6.10 -2.23
C GLU A 160 20.67 -5.70 -3.65
N SER A 161 19.93 -6.58 -4.32
CA SER A 161 19.31 -6.27 -5.62
C SER A 161 18.24 -5.19 -5.49
N VAL A 162 17.42 -5.23 -4.42
CA VAL A 162 16.46 -4.17 -4.11
C VAL A 162 17.17 -2.86 -3.80
N LYS A 163 18.26 -2.89 -3.04
CA LYS A 163 19.06 -1.68 -2.73
C LYS A 163 19.60 -1.03 -4.01
N THR A 164 20.11 -1.85 -4.93
CA THR A 164 20.55 -1.40 -6.25
C THR A 164 19.39 -0.88 -7.10
N ALA A 165 18.21 -1.49 -7.03
CA ALA A 165 17.02 -1.00 -7.70
C ALA A 165 16.55 0.35 -7.13
N ARG A 166 16.55 0.55 -5.81
CA ARG A 166 16.23 1.82 -5.15
C ARG A 166 17.20 2.93 -5.54
N TYR A 167 18.49 2.61 -5.66
CA TYR A 167 19.49 3.57 -6.15
C TYR A 167 19.22 4.02 -7.59
N ARG A 168 18.92 3.08 -8.49
CA ARG A 168 18.57 3.37 -9.88
C ARG A 168 17.27 4.18 -9.98
N LEU A 169 16.25 3.78 -9.22
CA LEU A 169 14.98 4.48 -9.13
C LEU A 169 15.18 5.92 -8.65
N ARG A 170 15.99 6.14 -7.61
CA ARG A 170 16.31 7.48 -7.09
C ARG A 170 16.90 8.40 -8.17
N LYS A 171 17.85 7.89 -8.96
CA LYS A 171 18.42 8.62 -10.10
C LYS A 171 17.38 8.94 -11.17
N LYS A 172 16.52 7.97 -11.50
CA LYS A 172 15.46 8.16 -12.51
C LYS A 172 14.42 9.19 -12.06
N LEU A 173 14.09 9.21 -10.78
CA LEU A 173 13.20 10.19 -10.16
C LEU A 173 13.87 11.55 -9.89
N GLN A 174 15.15 11.72 -10.27
CA GLN A 174 15.91 12.95 -10.11
C GLN A 174 15.99 13.47 -8.67
N LEU A 175 16.00 12.54 -7.70
CA LEU A 175 16.10 12.89 -6.28
C LEU A 175 17.56 13.14 -5.88
N SER A 176 17.78 14.17 -5.06
CA SER A 176 19.07 14.57 -4.46
C SER A 176 19.58 13.51 -3.47
N LYS A 177 20.58 13.75 -2.62
CA LYS A 177 20.98 12.77 -1.57
C LYS A 177 20.21 12.97 -0.27
N GLU A 178 19.61 14.13 -0.12
CA GLU A 178 18.90 14.61 1.04
C GLU A 178 17.43 14.16 1.01
N ASP A 179 16.88 13.95 -0.19
CA ASP A 179 15.49 13.53 -0.37
C ASP A 179 15.20 12.12 0.18
N ASN A 180 14.08 11.93 0.86
CA ASN A 180 13.65 10.58 1.23
C ASN A 180 12.85 9.93 0.08
N LEU A 181 13.39 8.85 -0.51
CA LEU A 181 12.73 8.15 -1.62
C LEU A 181 11.33 7.63 -1.23
N VAL A 182 11.17 7.11 -0.01
CA VAL A 182 9.88 6.58 0.45
C VAL A 182 8.88 7.72 0.60
N GLU A 183 9.30 8.81 1.23
CA GLU A 183 8.46 9.99 1.44
C GLU A 183 8.01 10.61 0.11
N TYR A 184 8.93 10.73 -0.85
CA TYR A 184 8.61 11.20 -2.20
C TYR A 184 7.52 10.34 -2.87
N ILE A 185 7.68 9.01 -2.81
CA ILE A 185 6.70 8.06 -3.35
C ILE A 185 5.35 8.13 -2.62
N ILE A 186 5.36 8.31 -1.29
CA ILE A 186 4.13 8.44 -0.50
C ILE A 186 3.38 9.73 -0.87
N ASN A 187 4.08 10.81 -1.14
CA ASN A 187 3.48 12.13 -1.41
C ASN A 187 3.07 12.35 -2.88
N LEU A 188 3.37 11.43 -3.79
CA LEU A 188 3.06 11.53 -5.23
C LEU A 188 1.56 11.67 -5.57
N GLU A 189 0.66 11.35 -4.63
CA GLU A 189 -0.80 11.54 -4.76
C GLU A 189 -1.31 12.87 -4.17
N LYS A 190 -0.52 13.53 -3.31
CA LYS A 190 -0.97 14.72 -2.55
C LYS A 190 -0.84 16.03 -3.33
N GLU A 191 -0.23 16.01 -4.52
CA GLU A 191 -0.25 17.15 -5.43
C GLU A 191 -1.63 17.23 -6.12
N ILE A 192 -2.58 17.80 -5.39
CA ILE A 192 -3.79 18.41 -5.96
C ILE A 192 -3.38 19.85 -6.29
N VAL A 193 -3.35 20.19 -7.57
CA VAL A 193 -3.58 21.55 -8.05
C VAL A 193 -5.05 21.62 -8.46
#